data_AF-A0A382XL84-F1
#
_entry.id   AF-A0A382XL84-F1
#
_cell.length_a   1.000
_cell.length_b   1.000
_cell.length_c   1.000
_cell.angle_alpha   90.00
_cell.angle_beta   90.00
_cell.angle_gamma   90.00
#
_symmetry.space_group_name_H-M   'P 1'
#
loop_
_entity.id
_entity.type
_entity.pdbx_description
1 polymer ?
#
loop_
_entity_poly.entity_id
_entity_poly.type
_entity_poly.pdbx_seq_one_letter_code
_entity_poly.pdbx_strand_id
1 'polypeptide(L)'
;MRVCFVVSTFPRFTGDPEVPWLLETVRRLRAKGIEVEIFASSYEGMEPHLLEGIPVHRFRYFFRRWEYLTHNEGATNKVQRSSLYKLLTLPYILLGALSMLRFCRGRKFDVFQAHWPFPHALFAWIGARRHGARLALRFYGAELVLAEKLPFVRSFIRAFMKRADTVDAISTYTASRAR
;
A
#
# COMPACT_ATOMS: atom_id res chain seq x y z
N MET A 1 -9.48 1.74 -18.20
CA MET A 1 -9.11 2.44 -16.94
C MET A 1 -7.94 1.68 -16.32
N ARG A 2 -6.88 2.37 -15.91
CA ARG A 2 -5.69 1.77 -15.30
C ARG A 2 -5.49 2.27 -13.87
N VAL A 3 -5.34 1.33 -12.95
CA VAL A 3 -5.32 1.59 -11.51
C VAL A 3 -4.02 1.07 -10.91
N CYS A 4 -3.37 1.88 -10.08
CA CYS A 4 -2.24 1.45 -9.26
C CYS A 4 -2.72 1.15 -7.85
N PHE A 5 -2.61 -0.10 -7.41
CA PHE A 5 -2.81 -0.49 -6.01
C PHE A 5 -1.51 -0.31 -5.25
N VAL A 6 -1.51 0.60 -4.28
CA VAL A 6 -0.38 0.85 -3.38
C VAL A 6 -0.64 0.10 -2.09
N VAL A 7 0.17 -0.93 -1.82
CA VAL A 7 -0.07 -1.90 -0.75
C VAL A 7 1.20 -2.20 0.05
N SER A 8 1.04 -2.64 1.29
CA SER A 8 2.16 -3.14 2.11
C SER A 8 2.66 -4.49 1.62
N THR A 9 1.73 -5.41 1.35
CA THR A 9 1.98 -6.79 0.95
C THR A 9 1.07 -7.20 -0.21
N PHE A 10 1.54 -8.15 -1.00
CA PHE A 10 0.83 -8.79 -2.10
C PHE A 10 1.44 -10.19 -2.28
N PRO A 11 0.71 -11.21 -2.78
CA PRO A 11 1.27 -12.53 -3.05
C PRO A 11 2.60 -12.48 -3.81
N ARG A 12 3.54 -13.31 -3.37
CA ARG A 12 4.87 -13.49 -3.97
C ARG A 12 4.84 -14.49 -5.14
N PHE A 13 3.94 -15.46 -5.05
CA PHE A 13 3.73 -16.51 -6.05
C PHE A 13 2.26 -16.96 -5.98
N THR A 14 1.80 -17.69 -7.00
CA THR A 14 0.44 -18.24 -7.03
C THR A 14 0.26 -19.24 -5.90
N GLY A 15 -0.72 -19.01 -5.03
CA GLY A 15 -0.98 -19.84 -3.84
C GLY A 15 -0.34 -19.32 -2.54
N ASP A 16 0.34 -18.17 -2.57
CA ASP A 16 0.84 -17.52 -1.35
C ASP A 16 -0.33 -17.12 -0.42
N PRO A 17 -0.28 -17.45 0.89
CA PRO A 17 -1.33 -17.12 1.85
C PRO A 17 -1.39 -15.63 2.21
N GLU A 18 -0.44 -14.81 1.75
CA GLU A 18 -0.46 -13.36 1.96
C GLU A 18 -1.60 -12.70 1.18
N VAL A 19 -2.61 -12.17 1.88
CA VAL A 19 -3.74 -11.38 1.33
C VAL A 19 -4.39 -11.99 0.06
N PRO A 20 -4.80 -13.28 0.05
CA PRO A 20 -5.35 -13.94 -1.14
C PRO A 20 -6.62 -13.27 -1.68
N TRP A 21 -7.40 -12.66 -0.78
CA TRP A 21 -8.58 -11.87 -1.14
C TRP A 21 -8.24 -10.64 -2.00
N LEU A 22 -7.04 -10.07 -1.86
CA LEU A 22 -6.61 -8.90 -2.64
C LEU A 22 -6.27 -9.33 -4.07
N LEU A 23 -5.57 -10.45 -4.23
CA LEU A 23 -5.32 -11.05 -5.54
C LEU A 23 -6.64 -11.37 -6.25
N GLU A 24 -7.59 -11.98 -5.54
CA GLU A 24 -8.92 -12.27 -6.09
C GLU A 24 -9.68 -10.99 -6.48
N THR A 25 -9.56 -9.92 -5.68
CA THR A 25 -10.12 -8.60 -6.02
C THR A 25 -9.52 -8.08 -7.34
N VAL A 26 -8.20 -8.17 -7.50
CA VAL A 26 -7.51 -7.74 -8.73
C VAL A 26 -7.94 -8.57 -9.93
N ARG A 27 -8.07 -9.90 -9.79
CA ARG A 27 -8.59 -10.79 -10.84
C ARG A 27 -9.97 -10.36 -11.32
N ARG A 28 -10.89 -10.10 -10.39
CA ARG A 28 -12.27 -9.67 -10.70
C ARG A 28 -12.33 -8.30 -11.36
N LEU A 29 -11.43 -7.38 -11.00
CA LEU A 29 -11.31 -6.08 -11.66
C LEU A 29 -10.78 -6.23 -13.10
N ARG A 30 -9.75 -7.05 -13.30
CA ARG A 30 -9.21 -7.33 -14.64
C ARG A 30 -10.21 -8.02 -15.56
N ALA A 31 -11.00 -8.95 -15.04
CA ALA A 31 -12.11 -9.58 -15.79
C ALA A 31 -13.16 -8.57 -16.26
N LYS A 32 -13.24 -7.39 -15.64
CA LYS A 32 -14.11 -6.27 -16.04
C LYS A 32 -13.39 -5.23 -16.92
N GLY A 33 -12.21 -5.56 -17.45
CA GLY A 33 -11.43 -4.65 -18.32
C GLY A 33 -10.67 -3.54 -17.58
N ILE A 34 -10.51 -3.65 -16.26
CA ILE A 34 -9.70 -2.70 -15.47
C ILE A 34 -8.27 -3.22 -15.40
N GLU A 35 -7.32 -2.44 -15.92
CA GLU A 35 -5.91 -2.76 -15.81
C GLU A 35 -5.42 -2.39 -14.41
N VAL A 36 -4.82 -3.35 -13.71
CA VAL A 36 -4.32 -3.13 -12.35
C VAL A 36 -2.84 -3.45 -12.29
N GLU A 37 -2.06 -2.53 -11.73
CA GLU A 37 -0.67 -2.77 -11.35
C GLU A 37 -0.50 -2.61 -9.85
N ILE A 38 0.40 -3.40 -9.29
CA ILE A 38 0.67 -3.42 -7.86
C ILE A 38 1.97 -2.68 -7.59
N PHE A 39 1.94 -1.74 -6.65
CA PHE A 39 3.10 -1.13 -6.04
C PHE A 39 3.16 -1.61 -4.60
N ALA A 40 4.04 -2.58 -4.32
CA ALA A 40 4.19 -3.22 -3.03
C ALA A 40 5.61 -3.10 -2.50
N SER A 41 5.78 -3.26 -1.19
CA SER A 41 7.11 -3.37 -0.61
C SER A 41 7.76 -4.71 -0.97
N SER A 42 9.09 -4.73 -1.06
CA SER A 42 9.86 -5.95 -1.28
C SER A 42 9.85 -6.86 -0.04
N TYR A 43 10.03 -8.17 -0.28
CA TYR A 43 10.29 -9.19 0.73
C TYR A 43 11.62 -9.85 0.41
N GLU A 44 12.58 -9.80 1.33
CA GLU A 44 13.90 -10.44 1.15
C GLU A 44 14.65 -10.05 -0.15
N GLY A 45 14.44 -8.83 -0.64
CA GLY A 45 15.05 -8.38 -1.89
C GLY A 45 14.36 -8.88 -3.16
N MET A 46 13.13 -9.35 -3.05
CA MET A 46 12.29 -9.72 -4.19
C MET A 46 12.26 -8.60 -5.24
N GLU A 47 12.55 -8.98 -6.48
CA GLU A 47 12.54 -8.11 -7.64
C GLU A 47 11.11 -7.96 -8.20
N PRO A 48 10.85 -6.93 -9.02
CA PRO A 48 9.60 -6.80 -9.76
C PRO A 48 9.34 -8.04 -10.64
N HIS A 49 8.07 -8.44 -10.72
CA HIS A 49 7.67 -9.66 -11.45
C HIS A 49 6.25 -9.54 -11.99
N LEU A 50 5.85 -10.54 -12.79
CA LEU A 50 4.47 -10.76 -13.19
C LEU A 50 3.88 -11.89 -12.33
N LEU A 51 2.74 -11.63 -11.71
CA LEU A 51 1.94 -12.67 -11.04
C LEU A 51 0.64 -12.84 -11.82
N GLU A 52 0.46 -13.96 -12.52
CA GLU A 52 -0.75 -14.21 -13.33
C GLU A 52 -1.02 -13.09 -14.36
N GLY A 53 0.06 -12.55 -14.94
CA GLY A 53 0.03 -11.42 -15.86
C GLY A 53 -0.29 -10.07 -15.20
N ILE A 54 -0.33 -9.99 -13.87
CA ILE A 54 -0.45 -8.74 -13.10
C ILE A 54 0.97 -8.20 -12.86
N PRO A 55 1.30 -6.98 -13.32
CA PRO A 55 2.57 -6.35 -12.98
C PRO A 55 2.66 -6.02 -11.49
N VAL A 56 3.68 -6.58 -10.84
CA VAL A 56 3.97 -6.35 -9.42
C VAL A 56 5.32 -5.66 -9.29
N HIS A 57 5.29 -4.38 -8.96
CA HIS A 57 6.47 -3.62 -8.59
C HIS A 57 6.78 -3.80 -7.11
N ARG A 58 8.03 -4.13 -6.81
CA ARG A 58 8.55 -4.33 -5.46
C ARG A 58 9.61 -3.27 -5.14
N PHE A 59 9.25 -2.27 -4.34
CA PHE A 59 10.23 -1.25 -3.97
C PHE A 59 11.12 -1.74 -2.82
N ARG A 60 12.42 -1.47 -2.96
CA ARG A 60 13.43 -1.78 -1.96
C ARG A 60 13.42 -0.69 -0.89
N TYR A 61 13.42 -1.07 0.39
CA TYR A 61 13.44 -0.13 1.50
C TYR A 61 14.57 -0.38 2.49
N PHE A 62 15.30 -1.49 2.34
CA PHE A 62 16.48 -1.74 3.15
C PHE A 62 17.37 -2.83 2.51
N PHE A 63 18.38 -3.32 3.22
CA PHE A 63 19.15 -4.46 2.73
C PHE A 63 18.29 -5.73 2.73
N ARG A 64 18.50 -6.61 1.73
CA ARG A 64 17.67 -7.80 1.44
C ARG A 64 17.22 -8.53 2.70
N ARG A 65 18.16 -8.91 3.58
CA ARG A 65 17.91 -9.70 4.80
C ARG A 65 16.97 -9.05 5.84
N TRP A 66 16.70 -7.76 5.71
CA TRP A 66 15.90 -6.97 6.66
C TRP A 66 14.61 -6.41 6.02
N GLU A 67 14.32 -6.81 4.78
CA GLU A 67 13.08 -6.45 4.10
C GLU A 67 11.96 -7.44 4.46
N TYR A 68 11.53 -7.46 5.72
CA TYR A 68 10.44 -8.33 6.22
C TYR A 68 9.40 -7.59 7.08
N LEU A 69 9.37 -6.24 7.02
CA LEU A 69 8.53 -5.37 7.84
C LEU A 69 7.03 -5.65 7.68
N THR A 70 6.61 -6.03 6.47
CA THR A 70 5.21 -6.04 6.02
C THR A 70 4.63 -7.44 5.77
N HIS A 71 5.45 -8.48 5.85
CA HIS A 71 5.09 -9.86 5.51
C HIS A 71 5.16 -10.77 6.76
N ASN A 72 4.50 -11.93 6.75
CA ASN A 72 4.44 -12.96 7.81
C ASN A 72 3.66 -12.59 9.10
N GLU A 73 3.59 -11.31 9.49
CA GLU A 73 2.64 -10.79 10.48
C GLU A 73 2.26 -9.36 10.11
N GLY A 74 1.08 -8.88 10.51
CA GLY A 74 0.66 -7.49 10.25
C GLY A 74 1.72 -6.50 10.75
N ALA A 75 2.16 -5.58 9.88
CA ALA A 75 3.22 -4.61 10.18
C ALA A 75 2.98 -3.83 11.48
N THR A 76 1.71 -3.56 11.81
CA THR A 76 1.29 -2.89 13.05
C THR A 76 1.61 -3.71 14.31
N ASN A 77 1.56 -5.04 14.27
CA ASN A 77 1.93 -5.91 15.39
C ASN A 77 3.46 -5.98 15.56
N LYS A 78 4.21 -6.03 14.46
CA LYS A 78 5.68 -6.05 14.49
C LYS A 78 6.27 -4.74 15.02
N VAL A 79 5.79 -3.59 14.52
CA VAL A 79 6.26 -2.25 14.96
C VAL A 79 6.03 -2.01 16.45
N GLN A 80 5.03 -2.65 17.06
CA GLN A 80 4.78 -2.57 18.50
C GLN A 80 5.75 -3.41 19.34
N ARG A 81 6.34 -4.49 18.78
CA ARG A 81 7.15 -5.46 19.53
C ARG A 81 8.65 -5.18 19.54
N SER A 82 9.20 -4.42 18.59
CA SER A 82 10.65 -4.17 18.56
C SER A 82 11.04 -2.81 18.00
N SER A 83 11.99 -2.15 18.70
CA SER A 83 12.60 -0.87 18.31
C SER A 83 13.27 -0.91 16.93
N LEU A 84 13.70 -2.11 16.48
CA LEU A 84 14.27 -2.31 15.14
C LEU A 84 13.25 -1.98 14.04
N TYR A 85 11.97 -2.30 14.24
CA TYR A 85 10.92 -2.01 13.25
C TYR A 85 10.60 -0.52 13.13
N LYS A 86 10.77 0.25 14.22
CA LYS A 86 10.67 1.73 14.16
C LYS A 86 11.79 2.32 13.31
N LEU A 87 13.00 1.76 13.40
CA LEU A 87 14.14 2.16 12.57
C LEU A 87 13.89 1.89 11.08
N LEU A 88 13.21 0.79 10.75
CA LEU A 88 12.86 0.44 9.36
C LEU A 88 11.73 1.29 8.76
N THR A 89 10.91 1.94 9.60
CA THR A 89 9.80 2.80 9.12
C THR A 89 10.29 4.00 8.32
N LEU A 90 11.36 4.66 8.77
CA LEU A 90 11.89 5.83 8.07
C LEU A 90 12.40 5.51 6.65
N PRO A 91 13.30 4.53 6.45
CA PRO A 91 13.73 4.17 5.11
C PRO A 91 12.59 3.57 4.27
N TYR A 92 11.60 2.89 4.88
CA TYR A 92 10.37 2.48 4.19
C TYR A 92 9.61 3.65 3.57
N ILE A 93 9.38 4.72 4.35
CA ILE A 93 8.66 5.91 3.86
C ILE A 93 9.49 6.64 2.81
N LEU A 94 10.77 6.89 3.07
CA LEU A 94 11.63 7.65 2.17
C LEU A 94 11.83 6.91 0.84
N LEU A 95 12.32 5.67 0.89
CA LEU A 95 12.62 4.89 -0.31
C LEU A 95 11.36 4.46 -1.05
N GLY A 96 10.24 4.24 -0.36
CA GLY A 96 8.93 4.04 -0.98
C GLY A 96 8.47 5.25 -1.79
N ALA A 97 8.58 6.46 -1.24
CA ALA A 97 8.23 7.70 -1.95
C ALA A 97 9.15 7.95 -3.17
N LEU A 98 10.46 7.78 -3.00
CA LEU A 98 11.45 7.85 -4.08
C LEU A 98 11.19 6.82 -5.17
N SER A 99 10.81 5.61 -4.80
CA SER A 99 10.48 4.54 -5.74
C SER A 99 9.17 4.81 -6.46
N MET A 100 8.17 5.39 -5.80
CA MET A 100 6.93 5.82 -6.46
C MET A 100 7.19 6.87 -7.54
N LEU A 101 8.06 7.86 -7.29
CA LEU A 101 8.44 8.86 -8.30
C LEU A 101 9.08 8.21 -9.53
N ARG A 102 9.92 7.20 -9.34
CA ARG A 102 10.53 6.43 -10.43
C ARG A 102 9.53 5.54 -11.13
N PHE A 103 8.67 4.85 -10.38
CA PHE A 103 7.60 3.98 -10.89
C PHE A 103 6.64 4.77 -11.79
N CYS A 104 6.33 6.01 -11.46
CA CYS A 104 5.47 6.86 -12.28
C CYS A 104 6.09 7.27 -13.65
N ARG A 105 7.39 7.07 -13.88
CA ARG A 105 8.03 7.47 -15.16
C ARG A 105 7.58 6.55 -16.29
N GLY A 106 7.10 7.15 -17.40
CA GLY A 106 6.68 6.42 -18.59
C GLY A 106 5.40 5.60 -18.43
N ARG A 107 4.65 5.81 -17.33
CA ARG A 107 3.37 5.16 -17.07
C ARG A 107 2.24 6.20 -17.10
N LYS A 108 1.00 5.71 -17.17
CA LYS A 108 -0.21 6.51 -17.00
C LYS A 108 -1.23 5.69 -16.22
N PHE A 109 -1.73 6.29 -15.14
CA PHE A 109 -2.76 5.72 -14.29
C PHE A 109 -3.91 6.73 -14.18
N ASP A 110 -5.12 6.23 -14.04
CA ASP A 110 -6.33 7.05 -13.80
C ASP A 110 -6.62 7.15 -12.29
N VAL A 111 -6.22 6.14 -11.52
CA VAL A 111 -6.45 6.05 -10.07
C VAL A 111 -5.25 5.45 -9.36
N PHE A 112 -4.88 6.04 -8.22
CA PHE A 112 -4.01 5.42 -7.23
C PHE A 112 -4.84 5.08 -5.99
N GLN A 113 -4.91 3.80 -5.65
CA GLN A 113 -5.63 3.32 -4.47
C GLN A 113 -4.65 2.86 -3.40
N ALA A 114 -4.62 3.55 -2.24
CA ALA A 114 -3.84 3.11 -1.08
C ALA A 114 -4.65 2.14 -0.23
N HIS A 115 -4.10 0.96 0.03
CA HIS A 115 -4.60 0.01 1.01
C HIS A 115 -3.79 0.17 2.31
N TRP A 116 -4.44 0.10 3.47
CA TRP A 116 -3.85 0.44 4.77
C TRP A 116 -3.16 1.82 4.70
N PRO A 117 -3.93 2.94 4.69
CA PRO A 117 -3.44 4.25 4.28
C PRO A 117 -2.18 4.77 4.97
N PHE A 118 -1.85 4.35 6.20
CA PHE A 118 -0.57 4.71 6.82
C PHE A 118 0.53 3.68 6.51
N PRO A 119 1.66 4.05 5.87
CA PRO A 119 2.01 5.34 5.24
C PRO A 119 1.68 5.41 3.73
N HIS A 120 1.05 4.39 3.15
CA HIS A 120 0.86 4.22 1.69
C HIS A 120 0.08 5.34 1.01
N ALA A 121 -0.77 6.07 1.73
CA ALA A 121 -1.49 7.23 1.21
C ALA A 121 -0.55 8.32 0.70
N LEU A 122 0.63 8.47 1.31
CA LEU A 122 1.67 9.37 0.79
C LEU A 122 2.13 8.94 -0.60
N PHE A 123 2.41 7.66 -0.79
CA PHE A 123 2.88 7.15 -2.09
C PHE A 123 1.78 7.26 -3.14
N ALA A 124 0.55 6.84 -2.81
CA ALA A 124 -0.59 6.97 -3.71
C ALA A 124 -0.86 8.44 -4.09
N TRP A 125 -0.74 9.37 -3.14
CA TRP A 125 -0.90 10.80 -3.41
C TRP A 125 0.21 11.36 -4.31
N ILE A 126 1.47 10.96 -4.10
CA ILE A 126 2.58 11.32 -5.01
C ILE A 126 2.26 10.84 -6.43
N GLY A 127 1.83 9.59 -6.57
CA GLY A 127 1.45 9.00 -7.85
C GLY A 127 0.29 9.74 -8.51
N ALA A 128 -0.77 10.01 -7.75
CA ALA A 128 -1.96 10.72 -8.20
C ALA A 128 -1.61 12.13 -8.71
N ARG A 129 -0.86 12.90 -7.91
CA ARG A 129 -0.38 14.25 -8.28
C ARG A 129 0.44 14.25 -9.57
N ARG A 130 1.28 13.22 -9.77
CA ARG A 130 2.18 13.15 -10.94
C ARG A 130 1.45 12.82 -12.24
N HIS A 131 0.26 12.23 -12.17
CA HIS A 131 -0.55 11.86 -13.33
C HIS A 131 -1.82 12.69 -13.51
N GLY A 132 -2.16 13.58 -12.57
CA GLY A 132 -3.50 14.17 -12.52
C GLY A 132 -4.59 13.11 -12.29
N ALA A 133 -4.25 12.03 -11.60
CA ALA A 133 -5.13 10.90 -11.31
C ALA A 133 -5.92 11.10 -10.01
N ARG A 134 -6.98 10.30 -9.84
CA ARG A 134 -7.76 10.25 -8.59
C ARG A 134 -6.99 9.50 -7.51
N LEU A 135 -7.13 9.95 -6.26
CA LEU A 135 -6.63 9.31 -5.06
C LEU A 135 -7.78 8.60 -4.34
N ALA A 136 -7.67 7.29 -4.18
CA ALA A 136 -8.58 6.47 -3.39
C ALA A 136 -7.88 5.91 -2.15
N LEU A 137 -8.56 5.87 -1.01
CA LEU A 137 -8.04 5.28 0.23
C LEU A 137 -8.97 4.16 0.70
N ARG A 138 -8.41 2.99 1.01
CA ARG A 138 -9.16 1.83 1.52
C ARG A 138 -8.68 1.40 2.91
N PHE A 139 -9.59 1.48 3.87
CA PHE A 139 -9.32 1.16 5.27
C PHE A 139 -9.69 -0.28 5.65
N TYR A 140 -8.82 -0.90 6.46
CA TYR A 140 -8.91 -2.27 6.96
C TYR A 140 -8.91 -2.37 8.49
N GLY A 141 -8.63 -1.25 9.19
CA GLY A 141 -8.76 -1.14 10.64
C GLY A 141 -7.45 -1.18 11.41
N ALA A 142 -6.42 -1.89 10.94
CA ALA A 142 -5.12 -1.96 11.60
C ALA A 142 -4.46 -0.59 11.77
N GLU A 143 -4.54 0.25 10.73
CA GLU A 143 -4.07 1.62 10.71
C GLU A 143 -4.89 2.56 11.61
N LEU A 144 -6.17 2.26 11.86
CA LEU A 144 -7.02 3.03 12.77
C LEU A 144 -6.63 2.74 14.22
N VAL A 145 -6.38 1.47 14.55
CA VAL A 145 -5.82 1.09 15.87
C VAL A 145 -4.47 1.76 16.10
N LEU A 146 -3.64 1.87 15.06
CA LEU A 146 -2.37 2.59 15.16
C LEU A 146 -2.60 4.10 15.37
N ALA A 147 -3.60 4.69 14.73
CA ALA A 147 -3.98 6.10 14.86
C ALA A 147 -4.53 6.44 16.26
N GLU A 148 -5.22 5.51 16.91
CA GLU A 148 -5.67 5.65 18.31
C GLU A 148 -4.48 5.76 19.27
N LYS A 149 -3.38 5.04 19.00
CA LYS A 149 -2.18 5.02 19.85
C LYS A 149 -1.20 6.15 19.54
N LEU A 150 -1.10 6.57 18.27
CA LEU A 150 -0.07 7.51 17.80
C LEU A 150 -0.72 8.76 17.18
N PRO A 151 -0.68 9.92 17.86
CA PRO A 151 -1.32 11.16 17.37
C PRO A 151 -0.85 11.60 15.99
N PHE A 152 0.43 11.39 15.66
CA PHE A 152 0.96 11.77 14.35
C PHE A 152 0.38 10.89 13.21
N VAL A 153 0.09 9.61 13.48
CA VAL A 153 -0.55 8.70 12.50
C VAL A 153 -1.99 9.15 12.25
N ARG A 154 -2.70 9.55 13.31
CA ARG A 154 -4.04 10.14 13.19
C ARG A 154 -4.04 11.41 12.34
N SER A 155 -3.09 12.32 12.60
CA SER A 155 -2.93 13.54 11.80
C SER A 155 -2.60 13.24 10.34
N PHE A 156 -1.73 12.26 10.09
CA PHE A 156 -1.42 11.79 8.74
C PHE A 156 -2.67 11.28 8.03
N ILE A 157 -3.40 10.34 8.63
CA ILE A 157 -4.60 9.74 8.04
C ILE A 157 -5.63 10.82 7.72
N ARG A 158 -5.92 11.72 8.67
CA ARG A 158 -6.84 12.84 8.46
C ARG A 158 -6.41 13.76 7.32
N ALA A 159 -5.12 14.05 7.22
CA ALA A 159 -4.59 14.89 6.16
C ALA A 159 -4.80 14.26 4.78
N PHE A 160 -4.61 12.94 4.65
CA PHE A 160 -4.82 12.24 3.37
C PHE A 160 -6.29 11.97 3.05
N MET A 161 -7.14 11.74 4.05
CA MET A 161 -8.60 11.65 3.83
C MET A 161 -9.16 12.94 3.23
N LYS A 162 -8.70 14.11 3.69
CA LYS A 162 -9.08 15.42 3.11
C LYS A 162 -8.60 15.63 1.67
N ARG A 163 -7.61 14.85 1.22
CA ARG A 163 -7.01 14.94 -0.12
C ARG A 163 -7.52 13.87 -1.07
N ALA A 164 -8.21 12.85 -0.56
CA ALA A 164 -8.67 11.73 -1.35
C ALA A 164 -9.99 12.07 -2.05
N ASP A 165 -10.12 11.66 -3.30
CA ASP A 165 -11.37 11.76 -4.05
C ASP A 165 -12.39 10.74 -3.54
N THR A 166 -11.91 9.57 -3.09
CA THR A 166 -12.75 8.53 -2.49
C THR A 166 -12.09 7.91 -1.28
N VAL A 167 -12.91 7.63 -0.26
CA VAL A 167 -12.50 6.91 0.94
C VAL A 167 -13.50 5.79 1.16
N ASP A 168 -13.01 4.56 1.22
CA ASP A 168 -13.81 3.38 1.54
C ASP A 168 -13.19 2.55 2.67
N ALA A 169 -14.00 1.66 3.23
CA ALA A 169 -13.59 0.76 4.30
C ALA A 169 -14.23 -0.60 4.08
N ILE A 170 -13.60 -1.66 4.59
CA ILE A 170 -14.08 -3.03 4.41
C ILE A 170 -15.39 -3.35 5.15
N SER A 171 -15.83 -2.49 6.06
CA SER A 171 -17.08 -2.67 6.81
C SER A 171 -17.62 -1.34 7.33
N THR A 172 -18.90 -1.31 7.66
CA THR A 172 -19.56 -0.16 8.32
C THR A 172 -18.92 0.15 9.67
N TYR A 173 -18.48 -0.87 10.39
CA TYR A 173 -17.71 -0.74 11.64
C TYR A 173 -16.36 -0.04 11.43
N THR A 174 -15.61 -0.44 10.39
CA THR A 174 -14.32 0.22 10.09
C THR A 174 -14.54 1.65 9.63
N ALA A 175 -15.59 1.89 8.84
CA ALA A 175 -15.97 3.21 8.37
C ALA A 175 -16.35 4.15 9.52
N SER A 176 -17.06 3.68 10.55
CA SER A 176 -17.43 4.52 11.70
C SER A 176 -16.21 4.94 12.53
N ARG A 177 -15.16 4.11 12.57
CA ARG A 177 -13.89 4.42 13.24
C ARG A 177 -12.95 5.32 12.45
N ALA A 178 -13.13 5.43 11.14
CA ALA A 178 -12.33 6.30 10.30
C ALA A 178 -12.80 7.77 10.32
N ARG A 179 -13.99 8.06 10.86
CA ARG A 179 -14.61 9.39 10.90
C ARG A 179 -13.98 10.33 11.94
#